data_AF-A0A3D5CVE2-F1
#
_entry.id   AF-A0A3D5CVE2-F1
#
_cell.length_a   1.000
_cell.length_b   1.000
_cell.length_c   1.000
_cell.angle_alpha   90.00
_cell.angle_beta   90.00
_cell.angle_gamma   90.00
#
_symmetry.space_group_name_H-M   'P 1'
#
loop_
_entity.id
_entity.type
_entity.pdbx_description
1 polymer ?
#
loop_
_entity_poly.entity_id
_entity_poly.type
_entity_poly.pdbx_seq_one_letter_code
_entity_poly.pdbx_strand_id
1 'polypeptide(L)' 'DDFMAEGLKIFGPTKAAALIEGSKSFAKQLMDTYQIPTAKTRSFECYEKAAAYI' A
#
# COMPACT_ATOMS: atom_id res chain seq x y z
N ASP A 1 11.68 10.95 -4.31
CA ASP A 1 12.68 9.97 -3.87
C ASP A 1 13.89 10.80 -3.52
N ASP A 2 13.80 11.46 -2.37
CA ASP A 2 14.40 12.79 -2.22
C ASP A 2 15.92 12.65 -2.08
N PHE A 3 16.36 11.55 -1.46
CA PHE A 3 17.76 11.14 -1.44
C PHE A 3 18.35 10.91 -2.84
N MET A 4 17.59 10.30 -3.77
CA MET A 4 18.09 10.11 -5.14
C MET A 4 18.13 11.42 -5.93
N ALA A 5 17.15 12.31 -5.70
CA ALA A 5 17.11 13.63 -6.33
C ALA A 5 18.31 14.49 -5.89
N GLU A 6 18.74 14.36 -4.64
CA GLU A 6 19.92 15.03 -4.09
C GLU A 6 21.24 14.26 -4.35
N GLY A 7 21.22 13.17 -5.13
CA GLY A 7 22.40 12.37 -5.46
C GLY A 7 23.02 11.63 -4.26
N LEU A 8 22.28 11.48 -3.16
CA LEU A 8 22.71 10.82 -1.95
C LEU A 8 22.62 9.30 -2.12
N LYS A 9 23.77 8.63 -1.94
CA LYS A 9 23.85 7.17 -1.93
C LYS A 9 23.37 6.64 -0.59
N ILE A 10 22.13 6.16 -0.55
CA ILE A 10 21.51 5.58 0.63
C ILE A 10 21.24 4.09 0.45
N PHE A 11 21.23 3.35 1.55
CA PHE A 11 20.83 1.95 1.58
C PHE A 11 19.34 1.84 1.91
N GLY A 12 18.63 0.93 1.24
CA GLY A 12 17.24 0.62 1.52
C GLY A 12 16.31 0.76 0.30
N PRO A 13 15.01 0.50 0.49
CA PRO A 13 14.02 0.59 -0.57
C PRO A 13 13.82 2.04 -1.03
N THR A 14 13.44 2.21 -2.29
CA THR A 14 12.99 3.49 -2.84
C THR A 14 11.72 3.96 -2.12
N LYS A 15 11.40 5.26 -2.16
CA LYS A 15 10.13 5.78 -1.61
C LYS A 15 8.91 5.00 -2.13
N ALA A 16 8.94 4.61 -3.41
CA ALA A 16 7.86 3.84 -4.03
C ALA A 16 7.79 2.41 -3.48
N ALA A 17 8.93 1.73 -3.31
CA ALA A 17 8.97 0.39 -2.74
C ALA A 17 8.56 0.39 -1.25
N ALA A 18 8.98 1.39 -0.47
CA ALA A 18 8.59 1.54 0.92
C ALA A 18 7.07 1.73 1.11
N LEU A 19 6.36 2.23 0.10
CA LEU A 19 4.90 2.39 0.16
C LEU A 19 4.16 1.05 0.27
N ILE A 20 4.74 -0.02 -0.29
CA ILE A 20 4.18 -1.38 -0.24
C ILE A 20 4.11 -1.88 1.23
N GLU A 21 5.09 -1.53 2.06
CA GLU A 21 5.08 -1.91 3.48
C GLU A 21 4.38 -0.86 4.36
N GLY A 22 4.53 0.43 4.03
CA GLY A 22 4.03 1.53 4.85
C GLY A 22 2.52 1.78 4.76
N SER A 23 1.87 1.35 3.68
CA SER A 23 0.44 1.60 3.45
C SER A 23 -0.35 0.33 3.23
N LYS A 24 -1.21 0.00 4.20
CA LYS A 24 -2.09 -1.18 4.12
C LYS A 24 -3.04 -1.13 2.93
N SER A 25 -3.63 0.03 2.67
CA SER A 25 -4.57 0.20 1.55
C SER A 25 -3.85 0.03 0.21
N PHE A 26 -2.68 0.64 0.05
CA PHE A 26 -1.87 0.51 -1.16
C PHE A 26 -1.39 -0.93 -1.37
N ALA A 27 -0.86 -1.57 -0.33
CA ALA A 27 -0.41 -2.96 -0.39
C ALA A 27 -1.54 -3.89 -0.84
N LYS A 28 -2.74 -3.74 -0.27
CA LYS A 28 -3.90 -4.56 -0.60
C LYS A 28 -4.41 -4.30 -2.01
N GLN A 29 -4.42 -3.05 -2.45
CA GLN A 29 -4.79 -2.71 -3.83
C GLN A 29 -3.80 -3.32 -4.84
N LEU A 30 -2.50 -3.28 -4.55
CA LEU A 30 -1.47 -3.89 -5.38
C LEU A 30 -1.65 -5.42 -5.44
N MET A 31 -1.88 -6.06 -4.30
CA MET A 31 -2.15 -7.50 -4.25
C MET A 31 -3.39 -7.88 -5.08
N ASP A 32 -4.47 -7.11 -4.99
CA ASP A 32 -5.69 -7.34 -5.80
C ASP A 32 -5.43 -7.16 -7.30
N THR A 33 -4.75 -6.07 -7.68
CA THR A 33 -4.42 -5.74 -9.08
C THR A 33 -3.58 -6.83 -9.75
N TYR A 34 -2.60 -7.38 -9.02
CA TYR A 34 -1.71 -8.42 -9.52
C TYR A 34 -2.14 -9.84 -9.13
N GLN A 35 -3.37 -10.01 -8.61
CA GLN A 35 -3.93 -11.31 -8.23
C GLN A 35 -3.05 -12.11 -7.26
N ILE A 36 -2.33 -11.40 -6.37
CA ILE A 36 -1.50 -11.99 -5.34
C ILE A 36 -2.43 -12.50 -4.22
N PRO A 37 -2.39 -13.80 -3.88
CA PRO A 37 -3.26 -14.35 -2.84
C PRO A 37 -3.11 -13.63 -1.50
N THR A 38 -4.20 -13.08 -0.99
CA THR A 38 -4.26 -12.40 0.30
C THR A 38 -5.66 -12.45 0.88
N ALA A 39 -5.81 -12.21 2.18
CA ALA A 39 -7.13 -12.11 2.81
C ALA A 39 -7.94 -10.98 2.16
N LYS A 40 -9.23 -11.23 1.88
CA LYS A 40 -10.15 -10.22 1.33
C LYS A 40 -10.25 -9.02 2.27
N THR A 41 -10.01 -7.83 1.74
CA THR A 41 -10.05 -6.58 2.51
C THR A 41 -10.69 -5.49 1.68
N ARG A 42 -11.36 -4.55 2.35
CA ARG A 42 -11.93 -3.35 1.71
C ARG A 42 -11.78 -2.16 2.64
N SER A 43 -11.52 -0.98 2.07
CA SER A 43 -11.48 0.29 2.80
C SER A 43 -12.84 0.97 2.69
N PHE A 44 -13.29 1.59 3.78
CA PHE A 44 -14.58 2.27 3.86
C PHE A 44 -14.39 3.66 4.48
N GLU A 45 -15.13 4.63 3.95
CA GLU A 45 -15.21 5.99 4.50
C GLU A 45 -16.51 6.22 5.29
N CYS A 46 -17.42 5.25 5.25
CA CYS A 46 -18.78 5.33 5.79
C CYS A 46 -19.06 4.07 6.61
N TYR A 47 -19.53 4.27 7.84
CA TYR A 47 -19.75 3.21 8.80
C TYR A 47 -20.76 2.17 8.31
N GLU A 48 -21.85 2.62 7.72
CA GLU A 48 -22.93 1.78 7.20
C GLU A 48 -22.42 0.83 6.12
N LYS A 49 -21.52 1.31 5.24
CA LYS A 49 -20.88 0.48 4.22
C LYS A 49 -19.91 -0.53 4.81
N ALA A 50 -19.21 -0.17 5.89
CA ALA A 50 -18.31 -1.08 6.59
C ALA A 50 -19.07 -2.20 7.31
N ALA A 51 -20.18 -1.86 7.97
CA ALA A 51 -21.02 -2.82 8.68
C ALA A 51 -21.65 -3.84 7.73
N ALA A 52 -22.10 -3.41 6.55
CA ALA A 52 -22.72 -4.30 5.56
C ALA A 52 -21.74 -5.26 4.86
N TYR A 53 -20.43 -5.10 5.05
CA TYR A 53 -19.41 -5.97 4.44
C TYR A 53 -19.09 -7.22 5.29
N ILE A 54 -19.49 -7.21 6.56
CA ILE A 54 -19.36 -8.33 7.50
C ILE A 54 -20.63 -9.19 7.41
#